data_AF-A0A955QQ18-F1
#
_entry.id   AF-A0A955QQ18-F1
#
_cell.length_a   1.000
_cell.length_b   1.000
_cell.length_c   1.000
_cell.angle_alpha   90.00
_cell.angle_beta   90.00
_cell.angle_gamma   90.00
#
_symmetry.space_group_name_H-M   'P 1'
#
loop_
_entity.id
_entity.type
_entity.pdbx_description
1 polymer ?
#
loop_
_entity_poly.entity_id
_entity_poly.type
_entity_poly.pdbx_seq_one_letter_code
_entity_poly.pdbx_strand_id
1 'polypeptide(L)'
;LSRNHLLIVGRNQMTHHPHLDQLARTLFAVFSRTEYALKAAKYNNGDGAAEANWRTFALAVEDLIANPRSQELQEAINFFFNAPPKKQVIVGGVIKWEVAEPETNSQADKLLIYVRRVRNNLFHGGKFNEHWFAPERDEPLLRHSLTILTECVESVDTIREAYHG
;
A
#
# COMPACT_ATOMS: atom_id res chain seq x y z
N LEU A 1 -5.75 57.81 -14.12
CA LEU A 1 -6.85 56.87 -14.41
C LEU A 1 -6.31 55.45 -14.28
N SER A 2 -6.79 54.75 -13.28
CA SER A 2 -6.20 53.55 -12.66
C SER A 2 -6.42 52.28 -13.49
N ARG A 3 -5.38 51.44 -13.61
CA ARG A 3 -5.47 50.04 -14.04
C ARG A 3 -5.23 49.16 -12.81
N ASN A 4 -6.31 48.61 -12.25
CA ASN A 4 -6.22 47.49 -11.31
C ASN A 4 -6.93 46.30 -11.94
N HIS A 5 -6.14 45.36 -12.47
CA HIS A 5 -6.61 44.03 -12.83
C HIS A 5 -6.43 43.15 -11.58
N LEU A 6 -7.52 42.94 -10.85
CA LEU A 6 -7.54 42.07 -9.68
C LEU A 6 -7.58 40.62 -10.16
N LEU A 7 -6.42 39.99 -10.29
CA LEU A 7 -6.33 38.53 -10.37
C LEU A 7 -6.66 37.97 -8.99
N ILE A 8 -7.91 37.52 -8.83
CA ILE A 8 -8.30 36.69 -7.70
C ILE A 8 -7.56 35.37 -7.87
N VAL A 9 -6.49 35.19 -7.11
CA VAL A 9 -5.82 33.90 -6.93
C VAL A 9 -6.86 32.97 -6.30
N GLY A 10 -7.39 32.05 -7.10
CA GLY A 10 -8.23 30.98 -6.61
C GLY A 10 -7.44 30.19 -5.57
N ARG A 11 -7.85 30.28 -4.30
CA ARG A 11 -7.39 29.35 -3.27
C ARG A 11 -7.74 27.96 -3.76
N ASN A 12 -6.72 27.18 -4.09
CA ASN A 12 -6.88 25.78 -4.44
C ASN A 12 -7.37 25.07 -3.16
N GLN A 13 -8.67 24.83 -3.07
CA GLN A 13 -9.23 24.05 -1.99
C GLN A 13 -8.74 22.62 -2.21
N MET A 14 -7.93 22.10 -1.29
CA MET A 14 -7.72 20.66 -1.19
C MET A 14 -9.10 20.03 -1.10
N THR A 15 -9.54 19.35 -2.15
CA THR A 15 -10.79 18.60 -2.14
C THR A 15 -10.65 17.52 -1.07
N HIS A 16 -11.37 17.70 0.04
CA HIS A 16 -11.39 16.73 1.13
C HIS A 16 -12.19 15.52 0.65
N HIS A 17 -11.55 14.35 0.60
CA HIS A 17 -12.20 13.09 0.22
C HIS A 17 -12.36 12.23 1.47
N PRO A 18 -13.41 12.46 2.29
CA PRO A 18 -13.53 11.84 3.62
C PRO A 18 -13.51 10.31 3.55
N HIS A 19 -14.06 9.75 2.47
CA HIS A 19 -14.03 8.32 2.19
C HIS A 19 -12.61 7.78 1.94
N LEU A 20 -11.83 8.46 1.11
CA LEU A 20 -10.43 8.08 0.86
C LEU A 20 -9.58 8.24 2.11
N ASP A 21 -9.81 9.30 2.88
CA ASP A 21 -9.13 9.51 4.16
C ASP A 21 -9.45 8.39 5.15
N GLN A 22 -10.70 7.94 5.18
CA GLN A 22 -11.10 6.80 6.00
C GLN A 22 -10.43 5.50 5.53
N LEU A 23 -10.45 5.20 4.22
CA LEU A 23 -9.76 4.03 3.66
C LEU A 23 -8.26 4.06 3.94
N ALA A 24 -7.62 5.23 3.84
CA ALA A 24 -6.22 5.42 4.12
C ALA A 24 -5.90 5.16 5.60
N ARG A 25 -6.71 5.68 6.53
CA ARG A 25 -6.58 5.40 7.97
C ARG A 25 -6.78 3.93 8.28
N THR A 26 -7.78 3.30 7.66
CA THR A 26 -8.03 1.86 7.82
C THR A 26 -6.85 1.04 7.31
N LEU A 27 -6.32 1.33 6.12
CA LEU A 27 -5.14 0.65 5.58
C LEU A 27 -3.93 0.85 6.49
N PHE A 28 -3.70 2.07 6.99
CA PHE A 28 -2.60 2.34 7.90
C PHE A 28 -2.69 1.50 9.19
N ALA A 29 -3.89 1.42 9.78
CA ALA A 29 -4.13 0.61 10.97
C ALA A 29 -3.92 -0.89 10.72
N VAL A 30 -4.54 -1.44 9.66
CA VAL A 30 -4.42 -2.85 9.27
C VAL A 30 -2.97 -3.21 8.94
N PHE A 31 -2.29 -2.38 8.16
CA PHE A 31 -0.89 -2.59 7.80
C PHE A 31 0.02 -2.57 9.02
N SER A 32 -0.14 -1.58 9.92
CA SER A 32 0.66 -1.47 11.14
C SER A 32 0.43 -2.67 12.07
N ARG A 33 -0.82 -3.13 12.18
CA ARG A 33 -1.15 -4.31 12.98
C ARG A 33 -0.60 -5.59 12.35
N THR A 34 -0.61 -5.68 11.02
CA THR A 34 0.05 -6.77 10.28
C THR A 34 1.55 -6.79 10.58
N GLU A 35 2.25 -5.65 10.48
CA GLU A 35 3.69 -5.56 10.80
C GLU A 35 4.00 -6.05 12.21
N TYR A 36 3.18 -5.67 13.19
CA TYR A 36 3.31 -6.20 14.55
C TYR A 36 3.12 -7.73 14.59
N ALA A 37 2.03 -8.23 14.02
CA ALA A 37 1.68 -9.64 14.04
C ALA A 37 2.77 -10.51 13.40
N LEU A 38 3.34 -10.06 12.27
CA LEU A 38 4.47 -10.72 11.63
C LEU A 38 5.66 -10.87 12.58
N LYS A 39 6.04 -9.77 13.25
CA LYS A 39 7.17 -9.77 14.19
C LYS A 39 6.94 -10.71 15.36
N ALA A 40 5.76 -10.66 15.96
CA ALA A 40 5.37 -11.51 17.08
C ALA A 40 5.29 -13.00 16.68
N ALA A 41 4.84 -13.29 15.46
CA ALA A 41 4.73 -14.65 14.91
C ALA A 41 6.05 -15.20 14.32
N LYS A 42 7.21 -14.60 14.67
CA LYS A 42 8.56 -15.01 14.21
C LYS A 42 8.85 -14.80 12.72
N TYR A 43 8.04 -14.02 12.02
CA TYR A 43 8.36 -13.47 10.70
C TYR A 43 9.17 -12.19 10.87
N ASN A 44 10.38 -12.33 11.42
CA ASN A 44 11.34 -11.25 11.68
C ASN A 44 12.76 -11.68 11.26
N ASN A 45 13.75 -10.82 11.49
CA ASN A 45 15.14 -11.05 11.08
C ASN A 45 16.04 -11.60 12.21
N GLY A 46 15.47 -12.09 13.31
CA GLY A 46 16.23 -12.54 14.49
C GLY A 46 16.67 -11.39 15.39
N ASP A 47 17.76 -11.59 16.13
CA ASP A 47 18.31 -10.61 17.07
C ASP A 47 18.73 -9.31 16.35
N GLY A 48 18.31 -8.16 16.90
CA GLY A 48 18.60 -6.85 16.34
C GLY A 48 17.35 -5.97 16.26
N ALA A 49 17.22 -5.20 15.17
CA ALA A 49 16.08 -4.33 14.96
C ALA A 49 14.79 -5.16 14.77
N ALA A 50 13.73 -4.76 15.48
CA ALA A 50 12.43 -5.43 15.41
C ALA A 50 11.68 -5.06 14.11
N GLU A 51 12.10 -5.70 13.02
CA GLU A 51 11.56 -5.51 11.67
C GLU A 51 10.76 -6.73 11.21
N ALA A 52 9.66 -6.49 10.50
CA ALA A 52 8.88 -7.56 9.88
C ALA A 52 9.62 -8.11 8.66
N ASN A 53 9.81 -9.42 8.61
CA ASN A 53 10.35 -10.12 7.44
C ASN A 53 9.21 -10.47 6.47
N TRP A 54 8.86 -9.47 5.66
CA TRP A 54 7.82 -9.58 4.64
C TRP A 54 8.10 -10.64 3.58
N ARG A 55 9.36 -10.98 3.31
CA ARG A 55 9.72 -12.01 2.32
C ARG A 55 9.41 -13.40 2.86
N THR A 56 9.78 -13.69 4.09
CA THR A 56 9.42 -14.96 4.74
C THR A 56 7.90 -15.12 4.82
N PHE A 57 7.19 -14.03 5.12
CA PHE A 57 5.72 -14.04 5.10
C PHE A 57 5.16 -14.31 3.70
N ALA A 58 5.68 -13.63 2.67
CA ALA A 58 5.27 -13.85 1.29
C ALA A 58 5.39 -15.32 0.88
N LEU A 59 6.52 -15.96 1.19
CA LEU A 59 6.73 -17.38 0.89
C LEU A 59 5.74 -18.30 1.62
N ALA A 60 5.33 -17.94 2.84
CA ALA A 60 4.33 -18.69 3.60
C ALA A 60 2.91 -18.59 3.02
N VAL A 61 2.60 -17.54 2.25
CA VAL A 61 1.30 -17.33 1.60
C VAL A 61 1.34 -17.52 0.08
N GLU A 62 2.44 -18.04 -0.49
CA GLU A 62 2.60 -18.21 -1.94
C GLU A 62 1.48 -19.06 -2.55
N ASP A 63 1.10 -20.17 -1.90
CA ASP A 63 0.02 -21.03 -2.38
C ASP A 63 -1.34 -20.31 -2.39
N LEU A 64 -1.63 -19.49 -1.37
CA LEU A 64 -2.86 -18.69 -1.34
C LEU A 64 -2.92 -17.71 -2.51
N ILE A 65 -1.79 -17.09 -2.86
CA ILE A 65 -1.74 -16.12 -3.97
C ILE A 65 -1.77 -16.83 -5.33
N ALA A 66 -1.15 -18.00 -5.46
CA ALA A 66 -1.20 -18.81 -6.67
C ALA A 66 -2.60 -19.42 -6.90
N ASN A 67 -3.29 -19.79 -5.81
CA ASN A 67 -4.58 -20.46 -5.79
C ASN A 67 -5.58 -19.71 -4.88
N PRO A 68 -6.05 -18.50 -5.29
CA PRO A 68 -6.92 -17.68 -4.45
C PRO A 68 -8.26 -18.37 -4.20
N ARG A 69 -8.71 -18.32 -2.95
CA ARG A 69 -9.90 -19.05 -2.48
C ARG A 69 -11.21 -18.29 -2.66
N SER A 70 -11.13 -17.02 -3.06
CA SER A 70 -12.29 -16.15 -3.28
C SER A 70 -12.12 -15.33 -4.55
N GLN A 71 -13.25 -14.97 -5.17
CA GLN A 71 -13.26 -14.07 -6.32
C GLN A 71 -12.71 -12.68 -5.94
N GLU A 72 -13.02 -12.18 -4.75
CA GLU A 72 -12.53 -10.89 -4.28
C GLU A 72 -11.00 -10.84 -4.19
N LEU A 73 -10.38 -11.90 -3.65
CA LEU A 73 -8.91 -12.01 -3.59
C LEU A 73 -8.30 -12.12 -4.99
N GLN A 74 -8.89 -12.93 -5.87
CA GLN A 74 -8.47 -13.06 -7.27
C GLN A 74 -8.50 -11.69 -7.98
N GLU A 75 -9.57 -10.92 -7.81
CA GLU A 75 -9.72 -9.58 -8.39
C GLU A 75 -8.66 -8.60 -7.84
N ALA A 76 -8.42 -8.63 -6.53
CA ALA A 76 -7.39 -7.82 -5.90
C ALA A 76 -5.98 -8.14 -6.41
N ILE A 77 -5.65 -9.42 -6.54
CA ILE A 77 -4.37 -9.88 -7.11
C ILE A 77 -4.22 -9.39 -8.55
N ASN A 78 -5.24 -9.62 -9.38
CA ASN A 78 -5.24 -9.23 -10.79
C ASN A 78 -5.07 -7.71 -10.96
N PHE A 79 -5.73 -6.91 -10.12
CA PHE A 79 -5.60 -5.47 -10.14
C PHE A 79 -4.13 -5.02 -9.97
N PHE A 80 -3.41 -5.60 -9.01
CA PHE A 80 -2.01 -5.22 -8.75
C PHE A 80 -1.05 -5.62 -9.87
N PHE A 81 -1.29 -6.74 -10.55
CA PHE A 81 -0.47 -7.14 -11.68
C PHE A 81 -0.78 -6.37 -12.96
N ASN A 82 -2.03 -5.90 -13.14
CA ASN A 82 -2.41 -5.08 -14.29
C ASN A 82 -2.09 -3.58 -14.12
N ALA A 83 -2.17 -3.06 -12.89
CA ALA A 83 -2.04 -1.63 -12.61
C ALA A 83 -1.12 -1.32 -11.40
N PRO A 84 0.15 -1.81 -11.39
CA PRO A 84 1.01 -1.79 -10.21
C PRO A 84 1.30 -0.39 -9.66
N PRO A 85 1.44 -0.23 -8.34
CA PRO A 85 1.83 1.05 -7.74
C PRO A 85 3.27 1.39 -8.11
N LYS A 86 3.48 2.67 -8.39
CA LYS A 86 4.83 3.22 -8.62
C LYS A 86 5.66 3.12 -7.35
N LYS A 87 6.97 2.99 -7.52
CA LYS A 87 7.96 3.06 -6.44
C LYS A 87 8.36 4.51 -6.23
N GLN A 88 8.35 4.97 -4.97
CA GLN A 88 8.94 6.26 -4.61
C GLN A 88 10.47 6.13 -4.58
N VAL A 89 11.16 7.06 -5.24
CA VAL A 89 12.63 7.07 -5.38
C VAL A 89 13.17 8.49 -5.23
N ILE A 90 14.46 8.61 -4.93
CA ILE A 90 15.17 9.89 -4.92
C ILE A 90 16.06 9.97 -6.17
N VAL A 91 15.85 10.99 -7.00
CA VAL A 91 16.66 11.23 -8.21
C VAL A 91 17.12 12.67 -8.20
N GLY A 92 18.44 12.89 -8.08
CA GLY A 92 19.01 14.23 -7.99
C GLY A 92 18.57 15.00 -6.74
N GLY A 93 18.37 14.31 -5.61
CA GLY A 93 17.94 14.91 -4.34
C GLY A 93 16.44 15.21 -4.24
N VAL A 94 15.65 14.85 -5.27
CA VAL A 94 14.21 15.12 -5.33
C VAL A 94 13.41 13.82 -5.37
N ILE A 95 12.26 13.79 -4.69
CA ILE A 95 11.32 12.67 -4.70
C ILE A 95 10.70 12.52 -6.09
N LYS A 96 10.75 11.30 -6.64
CA LYS A 96 10.10 10.89 -7.89
C LYS A 96 9.36 9.57 -7.71
N TRP A 97 8.51 9.25 -8.68
CA TRP A 97 7.77 8.00 -8.75
C TRP A 97 8.04 7.32 -10.08
N GLU A 98 8.57 6.10 -10.02
CA GLU A 98 8.93 5.31 -11.20
C GLU A 98 8.09 4.05 -11.30
N VAL A 99 7.88 3.59 -12.54
CA VAL A 99 7.40 2.24 -12.81
C VAL A 99 8.62 1.33 -12.68
N ALA A 100 8.62 0.46 -11.67
CA ALA A 100 9.70 -0.47 -11.42
C ALA A 100 9.11 -1.79 -10.96
N GLU A 101 9.36 -2.88 -11.68
CA GLU A 101 8.91 -4.20 -11.25
C GLU A 101 9.79 -4.70 -10.09
N PRO A 102 9.22 -5.33 -9.04
CA PRO A 102 10.01 -5.96 -8.00
C PRO A 102 10.85 -7.14 -8.53
N GLU A 103 12.13 -7.17 -8.18
CA GLU A 103 13.06 -8.25 -8.54
C GLU A 103 12.84 -9.47 -7.63
N THR A 104 11.89 -10.33 -8.00
CA THR A 104 11.58 -11.57 -7.28
C THR A 104 10.84 -12.55 -8.19
N ASN A 105 11.05 -13.85 -7.96
CA ASN A 105 10.37 -14.94 -8.68
C ASN A 105 9.10 -15.42 -7.97
N SER A 106 8.82 -14.94 -6.75
CA SER A 106 7.61 -15.26 -5.98
C SER A 106 6.50 -14.28 -6.33
N GLN A 107 5.31 -14.79 -6.63
CA GLN A 107 4.14 -13.95 -6.91
C GLN A 107 3.69 -13.22 -5.65
N ALA A 108 3.68 -13.90 -4.50
CA ALA A 108 3.29 -13.28 -3.24
C ALA A 108 4.28 -12.19 -2.81
N ASP A 109 5.59 -12.38 -2.98
CA ASP A 109 6.59 -11.38 -2.62
C ASP A 109 6.45 -10.15 -3.52
N LYS A 110 6.25 -10.36 -4.82
CA LYS A 110 5.96 -9.28 -5.77
C LYS A 110 4.71 -8.49 -5.36
N LEU A 111 3.63 -9.19 -5.03
CA LEU A 111 2.36 -8.60 -4.59
C LEU A 111 2.51 -7.81 -3.27
N LEU A 112 3.16 -8.39 -2.26
CA LEU A 112 3.36 -7.73 -0.97
C LEU A 112 4.37 -6.57 -1.05
N ILE A 113 5.31 -6.58 -2.01
CA ILE A 113 6.11 -5.37 -2.35
C ILE A 113 5.19 -4.27 -2.88
N TYR A 114 4.23 -4.60 -3.75
CA TYR A 114 3.28 -3.60 -4.24
C TYR A 114 2.39 -3.03 -3.12
N VAL A 115 1.84 -3.86 -2.24
CA VAL A 115 1.06 -3.39 -1.09
C VAL A 115 1.89 -2.45 -0.20
N ARG A 116 3.16 -2.80 0.07
CA ARG A 116 4.09 -1.92 0.80
C ARG A 116 4.34 -0.59 0.08
N ARG A 117 4.38 -0.57 -1.26
CA ARG A 117 4.47 0.69 -2.03
C ARG A 117 3.19 1.52 -1.92
N VAL A 118 2.01 0.91 -1.86
CA VAL A 118 0.76 1.64 -1.58
C VAL A 118 0.87 2.34 -0.22
N ARG A 119 1.31 1.60 0.82
CA ARG A 119 1.57 2.19 2.15
C ARG A 119 2.62 3.30 2.10
N ASN A 120 3.74 3.11 1.40
CA ASN A 120 4.81 4.11 1.27
C ASN A 120 4.43 5.31 0.39
N ASN A 121 3.37 5.21 -0.39
CA ASN A 121 2.82 6.33 -1.14
C ASN A 121 1.67 7.01 -0.37
N LEU A 122 1.21 6.40 0.73
CA LEU A 122 0.13 6.89 1.57
C LEU A 122 0.61 8.12 2.37
N PHE A 123 -0.19 9.18 2.42
CA PHE A 123 0.11 10.42 3.16
C PHE A 123 1.36 11.21 2.72
N HIS A 124 2.12 10.73 1.73
CA HIS A 124 3.22 11.49 1.14
C HIS A 124 2.67 12.51 0.14
N GLY A 125 2.50 13.75 0.62
CA GLY A 125 1.83 14.88 -0.05
C GLY A 125 2.28 15.21 -1.48
N GLY A 126 3.43 14.71 -1.95
CA GLY A 126 3.89 14.91 -3.33
C GLY A 126 3.02 14.23 -4.40
N LYS A 127 2.13 13.30 -4.01
CA LYS A 127 1.08 12.74 -4.89
C LYS A 127 -0.11 13.69 -5.06
N PHE A 128 -0.31 14.61 -4.11
CA PHE A 128 -1.42 15.57 -4.06
C PHE A 128 -1.03 16.95 -4.61
N ASN A 129 0.20 17.10 -5.12
CA ASN A 129 0.54 18.23 -5.96
C ASN A 129 -0.36 18.19 -7.21
N GLU A 130 -0.80 19.37 -7.68
CA GLU A 130 -1.93 19.66 -8.59
C GLU A 130 -2.03 18.88 -9.92
N HIS A 131 -1.11 17.96 -10.20
CA HIS A 131 -1.05 17.15 -11.41
C HIS A 131 -1.34 15.65 -11.22
N TRP A 132 -1.51 15.15 -9.99
CA TRP A 132 -1.47 13.69 -9.76
C TRP A 132 -2.47 13.10 -8.78
N PHE A 133 -3.41 13.89 -8.26
CA PHE A 133 -4.52 13.32 -7.49
C PHE A 133 -5.47 12.59 -8.44
N ALA A 134 -5.37 11.26 -8.47
CA ALA A 134 -6.23 10.37 -9.26
C ALA A 134 -7.09 9.53 -8.28
N PRO A 135 -8.15 10.10 -7.68
CA PRO A 135 -8.96 9.43 -6.65
C PRO A 135 -9.52 8.09 -7.14
N GLU A 136 -9.85 8.01 -8.44
CA GLU A 136 -10.33 6.80 -9.12
C GLU A 136 -9.31 5.64 -9.07
N ARG A 137 -8.01 5.93 -8.94
CA ARG A 137 -6.96 4.93 -8.79
C ARG A 137 -6.62 4.65 -7.33
N ASP A 138 -6.78 5.64 -6.47
CA ASP A 138 -6.37 5.55 -5.08
C ASP A 138 -7.34 4.69 -4.27
N GLU A 139 -8.65 4.80 -4.50
CA GLU A 139 -9.62 3.92 -3.84
C GLU A 139 -9.37 2.42 -4.12
N PRO A 140 -9.25 1.96 -5.39
CA PRO A 140 -8.95 0.55 -5.66
C PRO A 140 -7.62 0.08 -5.05
N LEU A 141 -6.56 0.90 -5.09
CA LEU A 141 -5.28 0.55 -4.46
C LEU A 141 -5.44 0.30 -2.96
N LEU A 142 -6.21 1.14 -2.27
CA LEU A 142 -6.46 1.01 -0.83
C LEU A 142 -7.31 -0.22 -0.52
N ARG A 143 -8.43 -0.41 -1.24
CA ARG A 143 -9.35 -1.54 -1.05
C ARG A 143 -8.68 -2.88 -1.31
N HIS A 144 -8.03 -3.04 -2.46
CA HIS A 144 -7.36 -4.29 -2.79
C HIS A 144 -6.18 -4.57 -1.86
N SER A 145 -5.47 -3.54 -1.36
CA SER A 145 -4.46 -3.73 -0.30
C SER A 145 -5.07 -4.29 0.98
N LEU A 146 -6.24 -3.79 1.40
CA LEU A 146 -6.96 -4.28 2.57
C LEU A 146 -7.41 -5.74 2.40
N THR A 147 -7.99 -6.09 1.25
CA THR A 147 -8.39 -7.46 0.93
C THR A 147 -7.17 -8.40 1.00
N ILE A 148 -6.07 -8.05 0.33
CA ILE A 148 -4.86 -8.89 0.30
C ILE A 148 -4.27 -9.07 1.70
N LEU A 149 -4.11 -7.99 2.48
CA LEU A 149 -3.54 -8.08 3.82
C LEU A 149 -4.41 -8.93 4.74
N THR A 150 -5.73 -8.72 4.71
CA THR A 150 -6.68 -9.48 5.53
C THR A 150 -6.60 -10.97 5.20
N GLU A 151 -6.74 -11.34 3.92
CA GLU A 151 -6.70 -12.75 3.49
C GLU A 151 -5.35 -13.42 3.83
N CYS A 152 -4.22 -12.73 3.63
CA CYS A 152 -2.91 -13.28 3.95
C CYS A 152 -2.74 -13.48 5.47
N VAL A 153 -3.18 -12.52 6.30
CA VAL A 153 -3.11 -12.61 7.77
C VAL A 153 -3.96 -13.78 8.27
N GLU A 154 -5.20 -13.91 7.80
CA GLU A 154 -6.14 -14.94 8.25
C GLU A 154 -5.70 -16.36 7.84
N SER A 155 -4.89 -16.47 6.78
CA SER A 155 -4.43 -17.76 6.22
C SER A 155 -3.32 -18.45 7.02
N VAL A 156 -2.63 -17.74 7.92
CA VAL A 156 -1.51 -18.29 8.70
C VAL A 156 -1.85 -18.19 10.19
N ASP A 157 -2.11 -19.33 10.82
CA ASP A 157 -2.63 -19.41 12.20
C ASP A 157 -1.84 -18.57 13.21
N THR A 158 -0.51 -18.69 13.22
CA THR A 158 0.33 -17.93 14.17
C THR A 158 0.27 -16.43 13.95
N ILE A 159 0.12 -15.98 12.70
CA ILE A 159 -0.02 -14.56 12.37
C ILE A 159 -1.42 -14.09 12.76
N ARG A 160 -2.47 -14.85 12.42
CA ARG A 160 -3.85 -14.56 12.81
C ARG A 160 -3.99 -14.41 14.32
N GLU A 161 -3.44 -15.35 15.09
CA GLU A 161 -3.44 -15.29 16.56
C GLU A 161 -2.74 -14.03 17.07
N ALA A 162 -1.53 -13.72 16.56
CA ALA A 162 -0.81 -12.52 16.93
C ALA A 162 -1.49 -11.21 16.47
N TYR A 163 -2.31 -11.27 15.43
CA TYR A 163 -3.06 -10.14 14.91
C TYR A 163 -4.28 -9.82 15.78
N HIS A 164 -4.99 -10.83 16.29
CA HIS A 164 -6.21 -10.65 17.09
C HIS A 164 -5.99 -10.67 18.61
N GLY A 165 -4.85 -11.16 19.10
CA GLY A 165 -4.47 -11.17 20.52
C GLY A 165 -3.95 -9.83 21.05
#